data_AF-A0A3P7E1R7-F1
#
_entry.id   AF-A0A3P7E1R7-F1
#
_cell.length_a   1.000
_cell.length_b   1.000
_cell.length_c   1.000
_cell.angle_alpha   90.00
_cell.angle_beta   90.00
_cell.angle_gamma   90.00
#
_symmetry.space_group_name_H-M   'P 1'
#
loop_
_entity.id
_entity.type
_entity.pdbx_description
1 polymer ?
#
loop_
_entity_poly.entity_id
_entity_poly.type
_entity_poly.pdbx_seq_one_letter_code
_entity_poly.pdbx_strand_id
1 'polypeptide(L)'
;MGNSTMENIPAEQKRYKENILIFINMLYLESIFRELFSKKNSNQSANQSINPLLIVEKSGMRYINGLLVLRLITVCTIIFIVKDLDVIYDLIWLSIDLLNAKFSYESIIPKNNVSVLDWKDVDIFLPPKLNDTIAEVLRLNELLAHKQYKCEEGITVGDNKGAFTICTDGRSNKTIRNALFISGSQDDFAFYLTAVTPERWTFFVPEGFKAFDNLGNSGESRMTRLQKLRDVPNLMEQVLKVLQSDQLHLTIEIGRNMENLFYDWYLLLYQMYFKYHYALIGAESSSGCDRATRNCCYRLSFMKKEHHQVDLPVFGFGSPVEEKKRLMKYLTTFRKENMGCNKVSEIENGIPLLCKLNVTEKCTIVYVSYRGFEVVENFEHFLPCKVHFFSPVESNKRLVSTENVYPYGISPYFSKNFTVPDGNDNNPWLLITLSDIFDIVNELRVDKFIMDLNGGEWDVLPVLLETVQFKNIVLDVDLRIRFWIGEDNENYRRILMYFLQFENFGFRKSYSKIVNVTTAIISFRNTLLA
;
A
#
# COMPACT_ATOMS: atom_id res chain seq x y z
N MET A 1 34.19 22.80 -23.19
CA MET A 1 35.43 23.56 -22.91
C MET A 1 35.11 24.52 -21.77
N GLY A 2 35.98 24.62 -20.74
CA GLY A 2 35.80 25.49 -19.55
C GLY A 2 34.70 24.98 -18.60
N ASN A 3 34.97 24.36 -17.44
CA ASN A 3 35.62 24.89 -16.22
C ASN A 3 35.05 26.25 -15.80
N SER A 4 34.71 26.58 -14.56
CA SER A 4 34.78 25.97 -13.21
C SER A 4 34.46 27.18 -12.28
N THR A 5 33.65 27.12 -11.23
CA THR A 5 34.00 26.84 -9.80
C THR A 5 32.71 27.10 -9.01
N MET A 6 32.21 26.24 -8.11
CA MET A 6 32.65 25.97 -6.72
C MET A 6 32.29 27.08 -5.70
N GLU A 7 31.89 26.65 -4.50
CA GLU A 7 31.43 27.45 -3.33
C GLU A 7 29.96 27.96 -3.43
N ASN A 8 29.04 27.77 -2.46
CA ASN A 8 29.16 27.49 -1.03
C ASN A 8 28.10 26.50 -0.48
N ILE A 9 28.52 25.70 0.52
CA ILE A 9 27.70 24.98 1.52
C ILE A 9 28.31 25.41 2.87
N PRO A 10 27.56 25.95 3.86
CA PRO A 10 27.00 25.07 4.91
C PRO A 10 25.77 25.59 5.71
N ALA A 11 25.31 24.74 6.63
CA ALA A 11 24.74 25.05 7.97
C ALA A 11 23.30 24.61 8.32
N GLU A 12 22.91 23.37 8.01
CA GLU A 12 21.86 22.67 8.78
C GLU A 12 22.36 21.34 9.40
N GLN A 13 23.19 21.49 10.45
CA GLN A 13 23.31 20.50 11.51
C GLN A 13 23.17 21.20 12.85
N LYS A 14 22.49 20.53 13.82
CA LYS A 14 22.59 20.75 15.28
C LYS A 14 21.64 21.76 15.96
N ARG A 15 20.33 21.45 15.94
CA ARG A 15 19.24 21.73 16.95
C ARG A 15 17.92 21.55 16.18
N TYR A 16 17.03 20.60 16.50
CA TYR A 16 16.40 20.40 17.81
C TYR A 16 16.51 18.96 18.34
N LYS A 17 16.81 18.85 19.64
CA LYS A 17 16.42 17.71 20.49
C LYS A 17 15.01 18.01 21.05
N GLU A 18 14.43 17.01 21.71
CA GLU A 18 13.22 17.09 22.57
C GLU A 18 11.87 17.07 21.83
N ASN A 19 11.39 15.85 21.53
CA ASN A 19 10.15 15.26 22.08
C ASN A 19 10.08 13.78 21.60
N ILE A 20 10.23 12.74 22.44
CA ILE A 20 9.23 12.16 23.38
C ILE A 20 8.11 11.47 22.57
N LEU A 21 7.80 10.15 22.69
CA LEU A 21 8.30 9.03 23.52
C LEU A 21 7.77 7.69 22.93
N ILE A 22 8.17 6.54 23.51
CA ILE A 22 7.59 5.18 23.33
C ILE A 22 8.06 4.37 22.09
N PHE A 23 9.23 3.71 22.20
CA PHE A 23 9.34 2.23 22.09
C PHE A 23 10.73 1.73 22.55
N ILE A 24 11.03 1.90 23.84
CA ILE A 24 12.22 1.29 24.48
C ILE A 24 11.80 -0.07 25.03
N ASN A 25 12.37 -1.19 24.54
CA ASN A 25 12.59 -2.40 25.36
C ASN A 25 13.42 -3.57 24.79
N MET A 26 13.98 -3.54 23.55
CA MET A 26 14.84 -4.64 23.07
C MET A 26 16.33 -4.30 22.85
N LEU A 27 16.69 -3.07 22.46
CA LEU A 27 18.06 -2.75 22.04
C LEU A 27 19.08 -2.52 23.17
N TYR A 28 18.66 -2.51 24.44
CA TYR A 28 19.55 -2.25 25.58
C TYR A 28 20.27 -3.51 26.12
N LEU A 29 19.90 -4.71 25.67
CA LEU A 29 20.51 -5.97 26.11
C LEU A 29 21.71 -6.42 25.24
N GLU A 30 21.73 -6.11 23.93
CA GLU A 30 22.87 -6.47 23.07
C GLU A 30 24.16 -5.71 23.41
N SER A 31 24.06 -4.44 23.80
CA SER A 31 25.21 -3.62 24.20
C SER A 31 25.95 -4.23 25.40
N ILE A 32 25.19 -4.61 26.44
CA ILE A 32 25.72 -5.19 27.68
C ILE A 32 26.31 -6.59 27.42
N PHE A 33 25.78 -7.36 26.47
CA PHE A 33 26.33 -8.67 26.11
C PHE A 33 27.66 -8.58 25.33
N ARG A 34 27.89 -7.52 24.53
CA ARG A 34 29.16 -7.36 23.78
C ARG A 34 30.34 -6.96 24.65
N GLU A 35 30.15 -6.20 25.73
CA GLU A 35 31.24 -5.89 26.66
C GLU A 35 31.57 -7.05 27.62
N LEU A 36 30.58 -7.85 28.04
CA LEU A 36 30.79 -8.93 29.02
C LEU A 36 31.54 -10.16 28.47
N PHE A 37 31.66 -10.32 27.15
CA PHE A 37 32.32 -11.49 26.52
C PHE A 37 33.65 -11.20 25.82
N SER A 38 34.22 -9.99 25.97
CA SER A 38 35.41 -9.55 25.20
C SER A 38 36.75 -9.54 25.99
N LYS A 39 36.90 -10.37 27.04
CA LYS A 39 38.20 -10.54 27.75
C LYS A 39 38.27 -11.85 28.58
N LYS A 40 39.46 -12.48 28.61
CA LYS A 40 39.83 -13.78 29.26
C LYS A 40 39.15 -15.02 28.63
N ASN A 41 39.86 -15.93 27.98
CA ASN A 41 41.07 -16.61 28.45
C ASN A 41 42.02 -17.00 27.31
N SER A 42 43.22 -16.42 27.30
CA SER A 42 44.43 -17.11 26.86
C SER A 42 45.18 -17.56 28.11
N ASN A 43 45.59 -18.83 28.18
CA ASN A 43 46.52 -19.28 29.22
C ASN A 43 47.18 -20.62 28.89
N GLN A 44 48.46 -20.71 29.25
CA GLN A 44 49.35 -21.88 29.31
C GLN A 44 50.18 -22.24 28.05
N SER A 45 51.38 -21.65 27.96
CA SER A 45 52.61 -22.36 28.38
C SER A 45 53.85 -21.43 28.38
N ALA A 46 54.92 -21.89 29.04
CA ALA A 46 56.29 -21.35 29.03
C ALA A 46 56.61 -20.00 29.74
N ASN A 47 57.08 -20.15 30.99
CA ASN A 47 58.32 -19.58 31.55
C ASN A 47 58.54 -18.06 31.79
N GLN A 48 59.00 -17.79 33.03
CA GLN A 48 59.77 -16.62 33.51
C GLN A 48 59.07 -15.24 33.52
N SER A 49 59.32 -14.32 34.46
CA SER A 49 59.72 -14.40 35.88
C SER A 49 59.54 -13.00 36.53
N ILE A 50 59.34 -12.95 37.86
CA ILE A 50 59.59 -11.80 38.77
C ILE A 50 58.54 -10.64 38.86
N ASN A 51 57.98 -10.55 40.09
CA ASN A 51 57.46 -9.41 40.89
C ASN A 51 56.19 -8.59 40.50
N PRO A 52 55.14 -8.62 41.36
CA PRO A 52 54.00 -7.71 41.36
C PRO A 52 54.04 -6.67 42.51
N LEU A 53 53.18 -5.64 42.49
CA LEU A 53 52.86 -4.84 43.69
C LEU A 53 51.46 -4.17 43.62
N LEU A 54 50.61 -4.41 44.64
CA LEU A 54 49.64 -3.49 45.32
C LEU A 54 48.65 -2.66 44.44
N ILE A 55 47.30 -2.70 44.56
CA ILE A 55 46.34 -2.45 45.68
C ILE A 55 44.90 -2.79 45.15
N VAL A 56 44.05 -3.64 45.77
CA VAL A 56 42.97 -3.33 46.76
C VAL A 56 41.89 -2.32 46.23
N GLU A 57 40.56 -2.55 46.19
CA GLU A 57 39.65 -3.62 46.70
C GLU A 57 38.27 -3.71 45.95
N LYS A 58 37.39 -4.66 46.36
CA LYS A 58 35.89 -4.72 46.29
C LYS A 58 35.08 -4.26 45.05
N SER A 59 34.47 -5.24 44.37
CA SER A 59 33.00 -5.28 44.20
C SER A 59 32.49 -6.71 43.99
N GLY A 60 31.30 -7.04 44.52
CA GLY A 60 30.75 -8.40 44.50
C GLY A 60 29.91 -8.68 43.25
N MET A 61 30.48 -9.33 42.23
CA MET A 61 29.72 -9.81 41.08
C MET A 61 28.87 -11.03 41.46
N ARG A 62 27.54 -10.91 41.30
CA ARG A 62 26.64 -12.08 41.24
C ARG A 62 27.00 -12.88 39.99
N TYR A 63 27.41 -14.14 40.17
CA TYR A 63 27.60 -15.06 39.05
C TYR A 63 26.27 -15.27 38.32
N ILE A 64 26.17 -14.75 37.09
CA ILE A 64 25.16 -15.22 36.15
C ILE A 64 25.44 -16.70 35.92
N ASN A 65 24.47 -17.55 36.22
CA ASN A 65 24.62 -19.00 36.10
C ASN A 65 24.79 -19.35 34.60
N GLY A 66 26.02 -19.58 34.15
CA GLY A 66 26.36 -19.71 32.73
C GLY A 66 25.57 -20.82 32.01
N LEU A 67 25.15 -21.85 32.75
CA LEU A 67 24.27 -22.91 32.26
C LEU A 67 22.89 -22.37 31.80
N LEU A 68 22.37 -21.33 32.45
CA LEU A 68 21.09 -20.71 32.12
C LEU A 68 21.19 -19.89 30.82
N VAL A 69 22.29 -19.14 30.65
CA VAL A 69 22.59 -18.42 29.40
C VAL A 69 22.78 -19.40 28.24
N LEU A 70 23.52 -20.49 28.45
CA LEU A 70 23.73 -21.51 27.42
C LEU A 70 22.41 -22.17 26.98
N ARG A 71 21.54 -22.50 27.94
CA ARG A 71 20.19 -23.01 27.66
C ARG A 71 19.34 -22.01 26.87
N LEU A 72 19.40 -20.72 27.23
CA LEU A 72 18.62 -19.68 26.56
C LEU A 72 19.09 -19.46 25.11
N ILE A 73 20.41 -19.46 24.86
CA ILE A 73 20.99 -19.47 23.51
C ILE A 73 20.51 -20.70 22.72
N THR A 74 20.53 -21.88 23.34
CA THR A 74 20.11 -23.14 22.68
C THR A 74 18.63 -23.12 22.31
N VAL A 75 17.76 -22.60 23.19
CA VAL A 75 16.33 -22.42 22.90
C VAL A 75 16.14 -21.41 21.76
N CYS A 76 16.84 -20.28 21.77
CA CYS A 76 16.78 -19.30 20.68
C CYS A 76 17.25 -19.89 19.34
N THR A 77 18.36 -20.63 19.29
CA THR A 77 18.81 -21.27 18.05
C THR A 77 17.86 -22.35 17.58
N ILE A 78 17.24 -23.13 18.48
CA ILE A 78 16.16 -24.05 18.11
C ILE A 78 14.97 -23.29 17.51
N ILE A 79 14.52 -22.18 18.10
CA ILE A 79 13.40 -21.38 17.55
C ILE A 79 13.72 -20.81 16.16
N PHE A 80 14.95 -20.33 15.93
CA PHE A 80 15.37 -19.87 14.60
C PHE A 80 15.45 -21.01 13.58
N ILE A 81 16.02 -22.16 13.96
CA ILE A 81 16.09 -23.35 13.12
C ILE A 81 14.69 -23.89 12.82
N VAL A 82 13.78 -23.89 13.79
CA VAL A 82 12.37 -24.27 13.61
C VAL A 82 11.67 -23.31 12.65
N LYS A 83 11.86 -21.99 12.74
CA LYS A 83 11.26 -21.05 11.76
C LYS A 83 11.74 -21.26 10.32
N ASP A 84 13.04 -21.47 10.11
CA ASP A 84 13.58 -21.81 8.79
C ASP A 84 13.07 -23.18 8.32
N LEU A 85 12.98 -24.16 9.22
CA LEU A 85 12.46 -25.50 8.94
C LEU A 85 10.95 -25.50 8.68
N ASP A 86 10.15 -24.68 9.34
CA ASP A 86 8.70 -24.58 9.10
C ASP A 86 8.46 -24.11 7.67
N VAL A 87 9.17 -23.07 7.21
CA VAL A 87 9.09 -22.61 5.81
C VAL A 87 9.54 -23.69 4.82
N ILE A 88 10.61 -24.44 5.12
CA ILE A 88 11.08 -25.54 4.26
C ILE A 88 10.11 -26.74 4.30
N TYR A 89 9.55 -27.06 5.47
CA TYR A 89 8.62 -28.16 5.68
C TYR A 89 7.29 -27.86 5.00
N ASP A 90 6.75 -26.64 5.13
CA ASP A 90 5.60 -26.17 4.38
C ASP A 90 5.86 -26.26 2.87
N LEU A 91 7.02 -25.82 2.37
CA LEU A 91 7.40 -25.98 0.95
C LEU A 91 7.46 -27.45 0.49
N ILE A 92 8.00 -28.35 1.32
CA ILE A 92 8.03 -29.79 1.04
C ILE A 92 6.61 -30.38 1.10
N TRP A 93 5.79 -29.99 2.07
CA TRP A 93 4.45 -30.52 2.27
C TRP A 93 3.48 -30.02 1.20
N LEU A 94 3.60 -28.76 0.78
CA LEU A 94 2.96 -28.21 -0.42
C LEU A 94 3.30 -29.05 -1.67
N SER A 95 4.55 -29.51 -1.83
CA SER A 95 4.91 -30.37 -2.96
C SER A 95 4.29 -31.78 -2.92
N ILE A 96 3.90 -32.26 -1.73
CA ILE A 96 3.28 -33.58 -1.52
C ILE A 96 1.75 -33.50 -1.58
N ASP A 97 1.13 -32.46 -1.03
CA ASP A 97 -0.31 -32.24 -1.14
C ASP A 97 -0.71 -31.96 -2.59
N LEU A 98 0.09 -31.22 -3.37
CA LEU A 98 -0.16 -30.99 -4.81
C LEU A 98 -0.16 -32.29 -5.65
N LEU A 99 0.48 -33.37 -5.17
CA LEU A 99 0.47 -34.68 -5.83
C LEU A 99 -0.79 -35.51 -5.52
N ASN A 100 -1.45 -35.26 -4.39
CA ASN A 100 -2.67 -35.96 -3.96
C ASN A 100 -3.96 -35.16 -4.23
N ALA A 101 -3.84 -33.84 -4.45
CA ALA A 101 -4.91 -32.88 -4.67
C ALA A 101 -5.58 -33.02 -6.05
N LYS A 102 -6.29 -34.14 -6.29
CA LYS A 102 -7.16 -34.33 -7.46
C LYS A 102 -8.47 -33.53 -7.31
N PHE A 103 -8.38 -32.21 -7.19
CA PHE A 103 -9.54 -31.34 -7.03
C PHE A 103 -10.34 -31.23 -8.32
N SER A 104 -11.50 -31.87 -8.32
CA SER A 104 -12.57 -31.62 -9.28
C SER A 104 -13.15 -30.23 -9.05
N TYR A 105 -12.70 -29.24 -9.82
CA TYR A 105 -13.46 -28.02 -9.98
C TYR A 105 -14.65 -28.32 -10.90
N GLU A 106 -15.85 -28.50 -10.32
CA GLU A 106 -17.07 -28.54 -11.12
C GLU A 106 -17.26 -27.16 -11.77
N SER A 107 -16.90 -27.08 -13.06
CA SER A 107 -17.26 -25.93 -13.88
C SER A 107 -18.77 -25.94 -14.07
N ILE A 108 -19.46 -25.14 -13.28
CA ILE A 108 -20.83 -24.73 -13.60
C ILE A 108 -20.73 -23.89 -14.87
N ILE A 109 -20.99 -24.51 -16.03
CA ILE A 109 -20.97 -23.89 -17.35
C ILE A 109 -22.42 -23.51 -17.73
N PRO A 110 -22.80 -22.21 -17.68
CA PRO A 110 -23.86 -21.71 -18.54
C PRO A 110 -23.26 -21.55 -19.96
N LYS A 111 -23.66 -22.42 -20.89
CA LYS A 111 -23.31 -22.24 -22.31
C LYS A 111 -24.03 -21.00 -22.87
N ASN A 112 -23.33 -20.29 -23.74
CA ASN A 112 -23.88 -19.33 -24.71
C ASN A 112 -24.72 -18.18 -24.13
N ASN A 113 -24.04 -17.10 -23.74
CA ASN A 113 -24.29 -15.77 -24.28
C ASN A 113 -23.03 -14.93 -24.09
N VAL A 114 -22.80 -13.91 -24.94
CA VAL A 114 -21.85 -12.84 -24.61
C VAL A 114 -22.47 -12.06 -23.47
N SER A 115 -22.17 -12.49 -22.24
CA SER A 115 -22.82 -11.97 -21.04
C SER A 115 -22.33 -10.55 -20.80
N VAL A 116 -23.15 -9.58 -21.19
CA VAL A 116 -23.07 -8.21 -20.69
C VAL A 116 -23.01 -8.31 -19.17
N LEU A 117 -21.85 -7.99 -18.58
CA LEU A 117 -21.60 -8.10 -17.14
C LEU A 117 -22.71 -7.37 -16.38
N ASP A 118 -23.51 -8.10 -15.58
CA ASP A 118 -24.40 -7.44 -14.62
C ASP A 118 -23.56 -6.95 -13.44
N TRP A 119 -23.39 -5.64 -13.38
CA TRP A 119 -22.62 -4.96 -12.35
C TRP A 119 -23.21 -5.09 -10.94
N LYS A 120 -24.44 -5.63 -10.80
CA LYS A 120 -24.98 -6.05 -9.51
C LYS A 120 -24.18 -7.18 -8.87
N ASP A 121 -23.64 -8.09 -9.67
CA ASP A 121 -22.97 -9.31 -9.19
C ASP A 121 -21.44 -9.22 -9.23
N VAL A 122 -20.89 -8.15 -9.83
CA VAL A 122 -19.45 -7.90 -9.89
C VAL A 122 -18.87 -7.57 -8.51
N ASP A 123 -17.95 -8.40 -7.99
CA ASP A 123 -17.05 -7.98 -6.91
C ASP A 123 -15.87 -7.21 -7.51
N ILE A 124 -15.68 -5.97 -7.08
CA ILE A 124 -14.59 -5.10 -7.55
C ILE A 124 -13.20 -5.53 -7.05
N PHE A 125 -13.13 -6.53 -6.16
CA PHE A 125 -11.90 -7.13 -5.64
C PHE A 125 -11.66 -8.55 -6.17
N LEU A 126 -12.67 -9.18 -6.78
CA LEU A 126 -12.62 -10.52 -7.39
C LEU A 126 -13.28 -10.46 -8.78
N PRO A 127 -12.58 -9.94 -9.80
CA PRO A 127 -13.19 -9.71 -11.11
C PRO A 127 -13.65 -11.02 -11.77
N PRO A 128 -14.85 -11.07 -12.35
CA PRO A 128 -15.41 -12.27 -12.95
C PRO A 128 -14.68 -12.68 -14.24
N LYS A 129 -14.88 -13.93 -14.67
CA LYS A 129 -14.37 -14.47 -15.94
C LYS A 129 -15.22 -14.02 -17.11
N LEU A 130 -14.58 -13.57 -18.20
CA LEU A 130 -15.23 -13.07 -19.41
C LEU A 130 -15.67 -14.18 -20.38
N ASN A 131 -15.14 -15.40 -20.20
CA ASN A 131 -15.37 -16.56 -21.06
C ASN A 131 -14.95 -16.39 -22.54
N ASP A 132 -14.06 -15.42 -22.81
CA ASP A 132 -13.40 -15.20 -24.10
C ASP A 132 -11.89 -15.07 -23.84
N THR A 133 -11.10 -15.97 -24.42
CA THR A 133 -9.63 -16.02 -24.28
C THR A 133 -8.95 -14.73 -24.74
N ILE A 134 -9.40 -14.13 -25.86
CA ILE A 134 -8.81 -12.91 -26.41
C ILE A 134 -9.12 -11.74 -25.48
N ALA A 135 -10.35 -11.68 -24.98
CA ALA A 135 -10.76 -10.70 -23.99
C ALA A 135 -9.93 -10.80 -22.69
N GLU A 136 -9.65 -12.01 -22.19
CA GLU A 136 -8.79 -12.22 -21.01
C GLU A 136 -7.32 -11.84 -21.27
N VAL A 137 -6.78 -12.09 -22.47
CA VAL A 137 -5.41 -11.67 -22.85
C VAL A 137 -5.30 -10.14 -22.85
N LEU A 138 -6.24 -9.46 -23.51
CA LEU A 138 -6.29 -8.01 -23.55
C LEU A 138 -6.44 -7.44 -22.13
N ARG A 139 -7.32 -8.03 -21.30
CA ARG A 139 -7.51 -7.63 -19.90
C ARG A 139 -6.25 -7.80 -19.05
N LEU A 140 -5.47 -8.86 -19.29
CA LEU A 140 -4.16 -9.04 -18.67
C LEU A 140 -3.16 -7.97 -19.13
N ASN A 141 -3.08 -7.69 -20.43
CA ASN A 141 -2.15 -6.69 -20.96
C ASN A 141 -2.49 -5.28 -20.44
N GLU A 142 -3.77 -4.92 -20.32
CA GLU A 142 -4.20 -3.65 -19.71
C GLU A 142 -3.80 -3.55 -18.23
N LEU A 143 -3.94 -4.62 -17.44
CA LEU A 143 -3.46 -4.68 -16.05
C LEU A 143 -1.95 -4.47 -15.96
N LEU A 144 -1.18 -5.04 -16.91
CA LEU A 144 0.28 -5.01 -16.91
C LEU A 144 0.86 -3.69 -17.47
N ALA A 145 0.16 -3.03 -18.40
CA ALA A 145 0.56 -1.73 -18.92
C ALA A 145 0.57 -0.62 -17.86
N HIS A 146 -0.29 -0.75 -16.84
CA HIS A 146 -0.48 0.25 -15.79
C HIS A 146 0.34 -0.07 -14.53
N LYS A 147 1.52 0.53 -14.44
CA LYS A 147 2.33 0.56 -13.22
C LYS A 147 1.51 1.14 -12.06
N GLN A 148 1.63 0.53 -10.89
CA GLN A 148 0.92 0.94 -9.66
C GLN A 148 1.85 1.58 -8.63
N TYR A 149 3.17 1.41 -8.75
CA TYR A 149 4.18 2.11 -7.95
C TYR A 149 5.29 2.61 -8.88
N LYS A 150 5.90 3.74 -8.53
CA LYS A 150 7.02 4.35 -9.24
C LYS A 150 8.20 4.47 -8.28
N CYS A 151 9.29 3.74 -8.55
CA CYS A 151 10.53 3.91 -7.81
C CYS A 151 11.02 5.38 -7.93
N GLU A 152 11.57 5.91 -6.86
CA GLU A 152 12.34 7.17 -6.87
C GLU A 152 13.69 6.94 -7.55
N GLU A 153 14.33 5.82 -7.21
CA GLU A 153 15.55 5.29 -7.81
C GLU A 153 15.32 3.83 -8.20
N GLY A 154 15.69 3.44 -9.42
CA GLY A 154 15.56 2.06 -9.85
C GLY A 154 16.51 1.68 -10.96
N ILE A 155 16.91 0.42 -10.97
CA ILE A 155 17.75 -0.19 -12.00
C ILE A 155 16.94 -1.15 -12.86
N THR A 156 17.20 -1.14 -14.17
CA THR A 156 16.61 -2.07 -15.12
C THR A 156 17.63 -3.16 -15.43
N VAL A 157 17.29 -4.41 -15.11
CA VAL A 157 18.16 -5.57 -15.24
C VAL A 157 17.52 -6.59 -16.17
N GLY A 158 18.07 -6.74 -17.37
CA GLY A 158 17.50 -7.61 -18.40
C GLY A 158 18.44 -8.01 -19.51
N ASP A 159 17.98 -8.96 -20.31
CA ASP A 159 18.62 -9.44 -21.53
C ASP A 159 17.77 -9.01 -22.75
N ASN A 160 18.07 -9.55 -23.93
CA ASN A 160 17.33 -9.29 -25.17
C ASN A 160 15.89 -9.84 -25.20
N LYS A 161 15.47 -10.63 -24.20
CA LYS A 161 14.08 -11.11 -23.99
C LYS A 161 13.30 -10.20 -23.02
N GLY A 162 13.92 -9.13 -22.49
CA GLY A 162 13.29 -8.12 -21.61
C GLY A 162 13.97 -7.98 -20.24
N ALA A 163 13.45 -7.11 -19.39
CA ALA A 163 14.05 -6.75 -18.11
C ALA A 163 13.10 -6.78 -16.91
N PHE A 164 13.70 -6.86 -15.73
CA PHE A 164 13.07 -6.56 -14.45
C PHE A 164 13.45 -5.14 -14.03
N THR A 165 12.52 -4.43 -13.38
CA THR A 165 12.80 -3.18 -12.66
C THR A 165 13.01 -3.51 -11.20
N ILE A 166 14.13 -3.08 -10.61
CA ILE A 166 14.42 -3.22 -9.18
C ILE A 166 14.43 -1.81 -8.60
N CYS A 167 13.58 -1.51 -7.62
CA CYS A 167 13.67 -0.24 -6.91
C CYS A 167 14.89 -0.28 -5.97
N THR A 168 15.67 0.79 -5.98
CA THR A 168 16.83 1.02 -5.10
C THR A 168 16.62 2.17 -4.12
N ASP A 169 15.42 2.78 -4.10
CA ASP A 169 14.88 3.76 -3.14
C ASP A 169 15.48 3.61 -1.73
N GLY A 170 15.59 4.70 -0.96
CA GLY A 170 16.30 4.74 0.34
C GLY A 170 15.97 3.64 1.38
N ARG A 171 14.83 2.95 1.26
CA ARG A 171 14.47 1.73 2.02
C ARG A 171 15.37 0.52 1.69
N SER A 172 15.72 0.37 0.41
CA SER A 172 16.58 -0.66 -0.20
C SER A 172 18.06 -0.26 -0.26
N ASN A 173 18.47 0.89 0.30
CA ASN A 173 19.89 1.29 0.41
C ASN A 173 20.70 0.45 1.43
N LYS A 174 20.12 -0.66 1.90
CA LYS A 174 20.82 -1.78 2.53
C LYS A 174 20.95 -2.86 1.48
N THR A 175 22.17 -3.36 1.27
CA THR A 175 22.47 -4.59 0.52
C THR A 175 21.34 -5.62 0.65
N ILE A 176 20.81 -6.12 -0.48
CA ILE A 176 19.71 -7.08 -0.51
C ILE A 176 20.16 -8.30 0.31
N ARG A 177 19.69 -8.46 1.54
CA ARG A 177 20.35 -9.42 2.45
C ARG A 177 20.12 -10.86 2.05
N ASN A 178 18.87 -11.19 1.74
CA ASN A 178 18.48 -12.53 1.35
C ASN A 178 17.64 -12.43 0.08
N ALA A 179 17.96 -13.25 -0.91
CA ALA A 179 17.13 -13.41 -2.11
C ALA A 179 16.70 -14.87 -2.26
N LEU A 180 15.44 -15.06 -2.66
CA LEU A 180 14.84 -16.36 -2.96
C LEU A 180 14.62 -16.44 -4.46
N PHE A 181 15.24 -17.43 -5.12
CA PHE A 181 15.08 -17.69 -6.54
C PHE A 181 14.39 -19.03 -6.76
N ILE A 182 13.28 -19.01 -7.49
CA ILE A 182 12.51 -20.20 -7.85
C ILE A 182 12.41 -20.26 -9.36
N SER A 183 12.87 -21.35 -9.98
CA SER A 183 12.72 -21.58 -11.43
C SER A 183 12.27 -23.00 -11.69
N GLY A 184 11.36 -23.17 -12.66
CA GLY A 184 11.05 -24.47 -13.28
C GLY A 184 11.87 -24.76 -14.54
N SER A 185 12.60 -23.76 -15.07
CA SER A 185 13.40 -23.87 -16.30
C SER A 185 14.90 -24.00 -16.01
N GLN A 186 15.61 -24.62 -16.96
CA GLN A 186 17.08 -24.66 -17.04
C GLN A 186 17.68 -23.43 -17.76
N ASP A 187 16.83 -22.49 -18.22
CA ASP A 187 17.25 -21.26 -18.91
C ASP A 187 18.29 -20.47 -18.14
N ASP A 188 19.11 -19.72 -18.87
CA ASP A 188 20.17 -18.90 -18.30
C ASP A 188 19.63 -17.58 -17.74
N PHE A 189 19.65 -17.46 -16.41
CA PHE A 189 19.34 -16.22 -15.68
C PHE A 189 20.60 -15.49 -15.20
N ALA A 190 21.80 -15.86 -15.67
CA ALA A 190 23.06 -15.33 -15.15
C ALA A 190 23.14 -13.81 -15.16
N PHE A 191 22.63 -13.11 -16.18
CA PHE A 191 22.61 -11.65 -16.20
C PHE A 191 21.83 -11.05 -15.02
N TYR A 192 20.65 -11.61 -14.73
CA TYR A 192 19.84 -11.17 -13.58
C TYR A 192 20.50 -11.53 -12.25
N LEU A 193 20.96 -12.78 -12.12
CA LEU A 193 21.59 -13.30 -10.91
C LEU A 193 22.93 -12.63 -10.58
N THR A 194 23.68 -12.14 -11.57
CA THR A 194 24.95 -11.40 -11.35
C THR A 194 24.74 -9.91 -11.07
N ALA A 195 23.64 -9.32 -11.53
CA ALA A 195 23.28 -7.94 -11.22
C ALA A 195 22.64 -7.79 -9.83
N VAL A 196 21.78 -8.75 -9.43
CA VAL A 196 21.25 -8.83 -8.06
C VAL A 196 22.32 -9.48 -7.19
N THR A 197 22.98 -8.69 -6.35
CA THR A 197 24.14 -9.12 -5.53
C THR A 197 23.81 -9.19 -4.04
N PRO A 198 23.05 -10.21 -3.58
CA PRO A 198 22.64 -10.31 -2.20
C PRO A 198 23.73 -10.90 -1.30
N GLU A 199 23.59 -10.71 0.01
CA GLU A 199 24.48 -11.35 1.00
C GLU A 199 24.27 -12.88 1.06
N ARG A 200 23.04 -13.33 0.78
CA ARG A 200 22.62 -14.73 0.75
C ARG A 200 21.62 -15.04 -0.34
N TRP A 201 21.75 -16.23 -0.93
CA TRP A 201 20.79 -16.79 -1.88
C TRP A 201 20.15 -18.07 -1.34
N THR A 202 18.86 -18.27 -1.66
CA THR A 202 18.20 -19.57 -1.58
C THR A 202 17.60 -19.93 -2.93
N PHE A 203 17.99 -21.07 -3.50
CA PHE A 203 17.60 -21.53 -4.83
C PHE A 203 16.66 -22.74 -4.76
N PHE A 204 15.58 -22.70 -5.53
CA PHE A 204 14.71 -23.84 -5.84
C PHE A 204 14.66 -24.00 -7.36
N VAL A 205 15.41 -24.96 -7.91
CA VAL A 205 15.68 -25.05 -9.36
C VAL A 205 15.63 -26.51 -9.86
N PRO A 206 15.36 -26.78 -11.15
CA PRO A 206 15.45 -28.13 -11.69
C PRO A 206 16.89 -28.64 -11.72
N GLU A 207 17.05 -29.96 -11.86
CA GLU A 207 18.35 -30.53 -12.21
C GLU A 207 18.85 -29.96 -13.55
N GLY A 208 20.15 -29.66 -13.64
CA GLY A 208 20.78 -29.08 -14.83
C GLY A 208 20.72 -27.55 -14.94
N PHE A 209 20.26 -26.82 -13.91
CA PHE A 209 20.29 -25.36 -13.87
C PHE A 209 21.73 -24.81 -13.80
N LYS A 210 22.27 -24.32 -14.92
CA LYS A 210 23.68 -23.91 -15.05
C LYS A 210 23.99 -22.49 -14.60
N ALA A 211 23.00 -21.61 -14.51
CA ALA A 211 23.25 -20.20 -14.17
C ALA A 211 23.83 -20.03 -12.74
N PHE A 212 23.66 -21.03 -11.87
CA PHE A 212 24.32 -21.09 -10.57
C PHE A 212 25.85 -21.17 -10.65
N ASP A 213 26.39 -21.91 -11.62
CA ASP A 213 27.84 -22.07 -11.78
C ASP A 213 28.53 -20.74 -12.16
N ASN A 214 27.76 -19.79 -12.71
CA ASN A 214 28.22 -18.46 -13.12
C ASN A 214 28.23 -17.41 -11.99
N LEU A 215 27.63 -17.68 -10.83
CA LEU A 215 27.50 -16.72 -9.71
C LEU A 215 28.81 -16.50 -8.93
N GLY A 216 29.81 -17.38 -9.08
CA GLY A 216 31.06 -17.32 -8.32
C GLY A 216 30.86 -17.44 -6.80
N ASN A 217 31.86 -17.05 -6.01
CA ASN A 217 31.80 -17.10 -4.54
C ASN A 217 30.96 -15.94 -3.92
N SER A 218 29.87 -15.53 -4.57
CA SER A 218 29.02 -14.41 -4.11
C SER A 218 27.95 -14.87 -3.10
N GLY A 219 28.32 -14.82 -1.81
CA GLY A 219 27.39 -14.99 -0.69
C GLY A 219 27.11 -16.43 -0.27
N GLU A 220 26.43 -16.59 0.87
CA GLU A 220 26.03 -17.90 1.37
C GLU A 220 24.82 -18.41 0.57
N SER A 221 24.98 -19.54 -0.14
CA SER A 221 23.96 -20.08 -1.03
C SER A 221 23.42 -21.43 -0.53
N ARG A 222 22.09 -21.55 -0.42
CA ARG A 222 21.38 -22.83 -0.22
C ARG A 222 20.65 -23.23 -1.50
N MET A 223 20.64 -24.52 -1.85
CA MET A 223 19.99 -25.02 -3.08
C MET A 223 19.16 -26.27 -2.82
N THR A 224 17.90 -26.25 -3.28
CA THR A 224 16.95 -27.35 -3.28
C THR A 224 16.56 -27.69 -4.72
N ARG A 225 16.46 -28.98 -5.05
CA ARG A 225 16.08 -29.43 -6.40
C ARG A 225 14.56 -29.61 -6.50
N LEU A 226 13.94 -28.98 -7.49
CA LEU A 226 12.51 -29.09 -7.75
C LEU A 226 12.18 -30.26 -8.68
N GLN A 227 11.13 -31.02 -8.32
CA GLN A 227 10.39 -31.83 -9.29
C GLN A 227 9.32 -30.94 -9.95
N LYS A 228 9.09 -31.16 -11.26
CA LYS A 228 8.33 -30.30 -12.18
C LYS A 228 7.14 -29.56 -11.55
N LEU A 229 7.16 -28.23 -11.61
CA LEU A 229 6.05 -27.38 -11.22
C LEU A 229 4.84 -27.64 -12.13
N ARG A 230 3.68 -27.95 -11.54
CA ARG A 230 2.36 -28.00 -12.19
C ARG A 230 1.44 -26.97 -11.53
N ASP A 231 0.40 -26.54 -12.26
CA ASP A 231 -0.61 -25.57 -11.80
C ASP A 231 -0.03 -24.30 -11.18
N VAL A 232 0.83 -23.63 -11.96
CA VAL A 232 1.69 -22.51 -11.51
C VAL A 232 0.94 -21.38 -10.79
N PRO A 233 -0.26 -20.92 -11.21
CA PRO A 233 -0.99 -19.88 -10.47
C PRO A 233 -1.37 -20.32 -9.04
N ASN A 234 -1.81 -21.57 -8.85
CA ASN A 234 -2.18 -22.09 -7.53
C ASN A 234 -0.96 -22.25 -6.63
N LEU A 235 0.15 -22.74 -7.17
CA LEU A 235 1.43 -22.79 -6.48
C LEU A 235 1.90 -21.39 -6.06
N MET A 236 1.80 -20.41 -6.95
CA MET A 236 2.19 -19.03 -6.65
C MET A 236 1.28 -18.40 -5.59
N GLU A 237 -0.02 -18.72 -5.58
CA GLU A 237 -0.95 -18.32 -4.51
C GLU A 237 -0.57 -18.94 -3.15
N GLN A 238 -0.01 -20.15 -3.14
CA GLN A 238 0.53 -20.80 -1.93
C GLN A 238 1.83 -20.11 -1.47
N VAL A 239 2.76 -19.82 -2.38
CA VAL A 239 4.01 -19.08 -2.08
C VAL A 239 3.69 -17.70 -1.49
N LEU A 240 2.74 -16.96 -2.07
CA LEU A 240 2.35 -15.62 -1.60
C LEU A 240 1.76 -15.60 -0.19
N LYS A 241 1.25 -16.71 0.34
CA LYS A 241 0.75 -16.81 1.73
C LYS A 241 1.87 -16.83 2.77
N VAL A 242 3.07 -17.28 2.39
CA VAL A 242 4.24 -17.38 3.30
C VAL A 242 5.36 -16.38 2.96
N LEU A 243 5.35 -15.81 1.75
CA LEU A 243 6.38 -14.88 1.27
C LEU A 243 6.36 -13.55 2.04
N GLN A 244 7.54 -13.14 2.52
CA GLN A 244 7.72 -11.88 3.25
C GLN A 244 8.62 -10.87 2.51
N SER A 245 8.91 -11.06 1.23
CA SER A 245 9.86 -10.22 0.49
C SER A 245 9.31 -8.82 0.18
N ASP A 246 10.18 -7.80 0.25
CA ASP A 246 9.82 -6.43 -0.09
C ASP A 246 9.76 -6.19 -1.61
N GLN A 247 10.47 -6.99 -2.40
CA GLN A 247 10.38 -7.02 -3.86
C GLN A 247 10.13 -8.46 -4.33
N LEU A 248 9.46 -8.60 -5.47
CA LEU A 248 9.11 -9.87 -6.09
C LEU A 248 9.21 -9.73 -7.61
N HIS A 249 9.97 -10.62 -8.25
CA HIS A 249 10.14 -10.65 -9.69
C HIS A 249 9.63 -11.99 -10.22
N LEU A 250 8.84 -11.96 -11.27
CA LEU A 250 8.10 -13.11 -11.78
C LEU A 250 8.22 -13.19 -13.31
N THR A 251 8.65 -14.34 -13.81
CA THR A 251 8.51 -14.69 -15.24
C THR A 251 7.26 -15.56 -15.41
N ILE A 252 6.35 -15.16 -16.29
CA ILE A 252 5.16 -15.94 -16.65
C ILE A 252 5.31 -16.40 -18.10
N GLU A 253 5.29 -17.71 -18.33
CA GLU A 253 5.33 -18.30 -19.69
C GLU A 253 4.02 -19.03 -20.02
N ILE A 254 3.31 -18.55 -21.05
CA ILE A 254 2.03 -19.10 -21.51
C ILE A 254 2.20 -19.67 -22.92
N GLY A 255 2.46 -20.97 -22.98
CA GLY A 255 2.54 -21.75 -24.23
C GLY A 255 1.18 -22.02 -24.86
N ARG A 256 1.18 -22.47 -26.12
CA ARG A 256 -0.02 -22.67 -26.98
C ARG A 256 -1.19 -23.48 -26.39
N ASN A 257 -0.93 -24.33 -25.39
CA ASN A 257 -1.94 -25.21 -24.79
C ASN A 257 -2.38 -24.73 -23.39
N MET A 258 -1.99 -23.53 -22.98
CA MET A 258 -2.24 -22.97 -21.65
C MET A 258 -3.05 -21.65 -21.71
N GLU A 259 -3.71 -21.39 -22.84
CA GLU A 259 -4.52 -20.18 -23.07
C GLU A 259 -5.70 -20.07 -22.07
N ASN A 260 -6.13 -21.17 -21.45
CA ASN A 260 -7.12 -21.15 -20.38
C ASN A 260 -6.63 -20.45 -19.09
N LEU A 261 -5.31 -20.31 -18.90
CA LEU A 261 -4.70 -19.73 -17.69
C LEU A 261 -4.65 -18.19 -17.68
N PHE A 262 -5.02 -17.49 -18.77
CA PHE A 262 -4.98 -16.02 -18.80
C PHE A 262 -5.86 -15.39 -17.70
N TYR A 263 -7.06 -15.95 -17.48
CA TYR A 263 -7.93 -15.53 -16.37
C TYR A 263 -7.30 -15.81 -14.99
N ASP A 264 -6.71 -17.00 -14.81
CA ASP A 264 -6.17 -17.43 -13.52
C ASP A 264 -4.95 -16.57 -13.13
N TRP A 265 -4.09 -16.24 -14.10
CA TRP A 265 -3.01 -15.29 -13.93
C TRP A 265 -3.52 -13.87 -13.67
N TYR A 266 -4.47 -13.36 -14.46
CA TYR A 266 -5.07 -12.04 -14.21
C TYR A 266 -5.63 -11.94 -12.78
N LEU A 267 -6.42 -12.93 -12.34
CA LEU A 267 -7.02 -12.96 -11.02
C LEU A 267 -5.95 -13.01 -9.91
N LEU A 268 -4.91 -13.83 -10.07
CA LEU A 268 -3.81 -13.90 -9.12
C LEU A 268 -3.05 -12.57 -9.02
N LEU A 269 -2.72 -11.95 -10.16
CA LEU A 269 -2.01 -10.66 -10.21
C LEU A 269 -2.87 -9.52 -9.63
N TYR A 270 -4.19 -9.59 -9.80
CA TYR A 270 -5.14 -8.69 -9.17
C TYR A 270 -5.19 -8.88 -7.64
N GLN A 271 -5.20 -10.14 -7.19
CA GLN A 271 -5.12 -10.49 -5.77
C GLN A 271 -3.75 -10.16 -5.16
N MET A 272 -2.66 -10.19 -5.92
CA MET A 272 -1.34 -9.74 -5.46
C MET A 272 -1.43 -8.32 -4.91
N TYR A 273 -2.16 -7.42 -5.58
CA TYR A 273 -2.39 -6.07 -5.09
C TYR A 273 -3.27 -6.01 -3.82
N PHE A 274 -4.46 -6.63 -3.86
CA PHE A 274 -5.48 -6.44 -2.81
C PHE A 274 -5.33 -7.35 -1.57
N LYS A 275 -4.79 -8.55 -1.74
CA LYS A 275 -4.68 -9.60 -0.71
C LYS A 275 -3.26 -9.77 -0.20
N TYR A 276 -2.26 -9.63 -1.08
CA TYR A 276 -0.85 -9.85 -0.75
C TYR A 276 0.01 -8.57 -0.72
N HIS A 277 -0.61 -7.41 -0.96
CA HIS A 277 0.01 -6.08 -0.89
C HIS A 277 1.22 -5.87 -1.82
N TYR A 278 1.26 -6.51 -2.99
CA TYR A 278 2.27 -6.27 -4.03
C TYR A 278 1.74 -5.36 -5.14
N ALA A 279 2.42 -4.24 -5.40
CA ALA A 279 2.12 -3.31 -6.49
C ALA A 279 3.13 -3.47 -7.64
N LEU A 280 2.65 -3.45 -8.88
CA LEU A 280 3.47 -3.58 -10.09
C LEU A 280 4.32 -2.31 -10.32
N ILE A 281 5.64 -2.49 -10.49
CA ILE A 281 6.60 -1.41 -10.81
C ILE A 281 7.12 -1.46 -12.25
N GLY A 282 7.03 -2.63 -12.88
CA GLY A 282 7.43 -2.83 -14.27
C GLY A 282 6.88 -4.14 -14.81
N ALA A 283 6.47 -4.12 -16.08
CA ALA A 283 6.09 -5.28 -16.84
C ALA A 283 6.66 -5.16 -18.25
N GLU A 284 7.24 -6.23 -18.74
CA GLU A 284 7.65 -6.38 -20.14
C GLU A 284 7.08 -7.68 -20.70
N SER A 285 6.79 -7.69 -22.00
CA SER A 285 6.25 -8.85 -22.71
C SER A 285 7.07 -9.17 -23.96
N SER A 286 7.10 -10.44 -24.34
CA SER A 286 7.55 -10.84 -25.67
C SER A 286 6.61 -10.27 -26.73
N SER A 287 7.15 -9.71 -27.81
CA SER A 287 6.42 -8.96 -28.88
C SER A 287 5.29 -9.71 -29.61
N GLY A 288 5.09 -11.01 -29.33
CA GLY A 288 3.92 -11.76 -29.80
C GLY A 288 2.65 -11.53 -28.96
N CYS A 289 2.76 -11.13 -27.69
CA CYS A 289 1.64 -11.19 -26.73
C CYS A 289 0.45 -10.29 -27.05
N ASP A 290 0.67 -9.21 -27.79
CA ASP A 290 -0.38 -8.24 -28.11
C ASP A 290 -1.23 -8.69 -29.33
N ARG A 291 -0.78 -9.74 -30.04
CA ARG A 291 -1.37 -10.16 -31.34
C ARG A 291 -1.60 -11.66 -31.45
N ALA A 292 -0.88 -12.47 -30.68
CA ALA A 292 -0.97 -13.93 -30.70
C ALA A 292 -0.92 -14.47 -29.27
N THR A 293 -1.94 -15.25 -28.89
CA THR A 293 -2.10 -15.96 -27.61
C THR A 293 -1.03 -17.05 -27.35
N ARG A 294 0.01 -17.12 -28.18
CA ARG A 294 0.88 -18.28 -28.36
C ARG A 294 2.32 -17.96 -27.98
N ASN A 295 2.81 -18.67 -26.96
CA ASN A 295 4.19 -18.57 -26.46
C ASN A 295 4.49 -17.17 -25.91
N CYS A 296 3.61 -16.69 -25.05
CA CYS A 296 3.83 -15.45 -24.31
C CYS A 296 4.88 -15.65 -23.21
N CYS A 297 5.81 -14.71 -23.11
CA CYS A 297 6.66 -14.53 -21.94
C CYS A 297 6.41 -13.13 -21.38
N TYR A 298 6.09 -13.03 -20.09
CA TYR A 298 6.00 -11.77 -19.35
C TYR A 298 7.06 -11.74 -18.26
N ARG A 299 7.72 -10.60 -18.08
CA ARG A 299 8.66 -10.33 -16.99
C ARG A 299 8.10 -9.20 -16.14
N LEU A 300 7.69 -9.55 -14.93
CA LEU A 300 6.95 -8.69 -14.02
C LEU A 300 7.79 -8.39 -12.79
N SER A 301 7.74 -7.15 -12.32
CA SER A 301 8.42 -6.69 -11.12
C SER A 301 7.42 -6.02 -10.20
N PHE A 302 7.45 -6.40 -8.92
CA PHE A 302 6.55 -5.93 -7.88
C PHE A 302 7.32 -5.43 -6.67
N MET A 303 6.74 -4.44 -5.99
CA MET A 303 7.17 -3.98 -4.69
C MET A 303 6.04 -4.16 -3.68
N LYS A 304 6.38 -4.55 -2.45
CA LYS A 304 5.44 -4.65 -1.34
C LYS A 304 5.02 -3.24 -0.92
N LYS A 305 3.74 -2.93 -1.12
CA LYS A 305 3.20 -1.58 -0.99
C LYS A 305 2.95 -1.23 0.48
N GLU A 306 3.47 -0.08 0.89
CA GLU A 306 2.83 0.69 1.94
C GLU A 306 1.67 1.50 1.34
N HIS A 307 0.64 1.78 2.13
CA HIS A 307 -0.68 2.17 1.60
C HIS A 307 -0.74 3.53 0.89
N HIS A 308 0.33 4.33 0.88
CA HIS A 308 0.28 5.76 0.53
C HIS A 308 0.98 6.13 -0.78
N GLN A 309 1.73 5.22 -1.40
CA GLN A 309 2.56 5.50 -2.58
C GLN A 309 2.13 4.70 -3.82
N VAL A 310 0.85 4.32 -3.91
CA VAL A 310 0.37 3.40 -4.95
C VAL A 310 -0.96 3.80 -5.58
N ASP A 311 -1.06 3.60 -6.89
CA ASP A 311 -2.32 3.62 -7.63
C ASP A 311 -3.03 2.26 -7.54
N LEU A 312 -4.33 2.22 -7.86
CA LEU A 312 -5.04 0.94 -8.00
C LEU A 312 -4.71 0.26 -9.32
N PRO A 313 -4.78 -1.09 -9.39
CA PRO A 313 -4.79 -1.81 -10.64
C PRO A 313 -6.06 -1.48 -11.44
N VAL A 314 -5.91 -1.50 -12.77
CA VAL A 314 -7.00 -1.40 -13.75
C VAL A 314 -8.04 -2.49 -13.50
N PHE A 315 -9.32 -2.10 -13.51
CA PHE A 315 -10.43 -3.06 -13.54
C PHE A 315 -10.94 -3.26 -14.97
N GLY A 316 -11.10 -4.52 -15.39
CA GLY A 316 -11.55 -4.82 -16.76
C GLY A 316 -10.55 -4.31 -17.78
N PHE A 317 -11.04 -3.66 -18.83
CA PHE A 317 -10.19 -2.99 -19.84
C PHE A 317 -9.82 -1.56 -19.45
N GLY A 318 -10.09 -1.15 -18.21
CA GLY A 318 -9.76 0.19 -17.71
C GLY A 318 -10.54 1.31 -18.40
N SER A 319 -11.62 1.02 -19.12
CA SER A 319 -12.40 2.04 -19.79
C SER A 319 -13.06 2.99 -18.77
N PRO A 320 -13.32 4.27 -19.11
CA PRO A 320 -14.00 5.21 -18.20
C PRO A 320 -15.37 4.69 -17.74
N VAL A 321 -16.04 3.88 -18.56
CA VAL A 321 -17.32 3.23 -18.22
C VAL A 321 -17.13 2.14 -17.15
N GLU A 322 -16.09 1.32 -17.24
CA GLU A 322 -15.81 0.27 -16.25
C GLU A 322 -15.34 0.85 -14.92
N GLU A 323 -14.37 1.78 -14.92
CA GLU A 323 -13.87 2.39 -13.68
C GLU A 323 -14.97 3.23 -12.99
N LYS A 324 -15.81 3.96 -13.76
CA LYS A 324 -17.01 4.60 -13.19
C LYS A 324 -17.93 3.57 -12.54
N LYS A 325 -18.25 2.46 -13.21
CA LYS A 325 -19.13 1.42 -12.64
C LYS A 325 -18.50 0.72 -11.43
N ARG A 326 -17.18 0.52 -11.40
CA ARG A 326 -16.42 0.02 -10.25
C ARG A 326 -16.56 0.95 -9.04
N LEU A 327 -16.40 2.27 -9.26
CA LEU A 327 -16.64 3.28 -8.22
C LEU A 327 -18.10 3.29 -7.76
N MET A 328 -19.08 3.25 -8.66
CA MET A 328 -20.50 3.15 -8.31
C MET A 328 -20.82 1.87 -7.54
N LYS A 329 -20.15 0.76 -7.85
CA LYS A 329 -20.28 -0.53 -7.16
C LYS A 329 -19.70 -0.50 -5.75
N TYR A 330 -18.54 0.16 -5.56
CA TYR A 330 -18.04 0.48 -4.21
C TYR A 330 -19.04 1.35 -3.42
N LEU A 331 -19.56 2.41 -4.03
CA LEU A 331 -20.51 3.32 -3.39
C LEU A 331 -21.84 2.64 -3.02
N THR A 332 -22.32 1.67 -3.81
CA THR A 332 -23.60 0.99 -3.54
C THR A 332 -23.48 -0.26 -2.66
N THR A 333 -22.31 -0.89 -2.59
CA THR A 333 -22.12 -2.13 -1.81
C THR A 333 -21.87 -1.84 -0.34
N PHE A 334 -22.69 -2.39 0.56
CA PHE A 334 -22.41 -2.41 2.00
C PHE A 334 -21.80 -3.74 2.44
N ARG A 335 -20.65 -3.66 3.11
CA ARG A 335 -19.91 -4.82 3.64
C ARG A 335 -20.25 -5.06 5.10
N LYS A 336 -20.00 -6.27 5.61
CA LYS A 336 -20.18 -6.61 7.03
C LYS A 336 -19.33 -5.76 7.98
N GLU A 337 -18.23 -5.19 7.48
CA GLU A 337 -17.30 -4.31 8.21
C GLU A 337 -17.74 -2.84 8.25
N ASN A 338 -18.83 -2.48 7.53
CA ASN A 338 -19.34 -1.11 7.49
C ASN A 338 -20.19 -0.83 8.74
N MET A 339 -20.01 0.35 9.35
CA MET A 339 -20.84 0.74 10.49
C MET A 339 -22.22 1.21 10.04
N GLY A 340 -23.30 0.62 10.55
CA GLY A 340 -24.66 1.06 10.24
C GLY A 340 -24.92 2.51 10.67
N CYS A 341 -25.36 3.35 9.73
CA CYS A 341 -25.82 4.70 10.00
C CYS A 341 -27.24 4.70 10.58
N ASN A 342 -27.40 4.97 11.88
CA ASN A 342 -28.69 4.82 12.57
C ASN A 342 -29.78 5.81 12.13
N LYS A 343 -29.41 6.97 11.57
CA LYS A 343 -30.34 8.02 11.12
C LYS A 343 -29.72 8.78 9.95
N VAL A 344 -30.35 8.67 8.78
CA VAL A 344 -30.01 9.42 7.56
C VAL A 344 -31.00 10.57 7.40
N SER A 345 -30.52 11.76 7.04
CA SER A 345 -31.35 12.96 6.88
C SER A 345 -31.01 13.68 5.57
N GLU A 346 -31.64 13.24 4.49
CA GLU A 346 -31.57 13.97 3.22
C GLU A 346 -32.36 15.28 3.36
N ILE A 347 -31.66 16.40 3.23
CA ILE A 347 -32.27 17.73 3.16
C ILE A 347 -32.38 18.10 1.68
N GLU A 348 -33.57 18.50 1.25
CA GLU A 348 -33.87 18.84 -0.15
C GLU A 348 -32.96 19.96 -0.69
N ASN A 349 -32.50 20.84 0.20
CA ASN A 349 -31.70 22.04 -0.08
C ASN A 349 -30.20 21.75 -0.34
N GLY A 350 -29.81 20.49 -0.51
CA GLY A 350 -28.48 20.13 -1.01
C GLY A 350 -27.32 20.16 0.00
N ILE A 351 -27.59 20.40 1.29
CA ILE A 351 -26.59 20.13 2.33
C ILE A 351 -26.50 18.60 2.57
N PRO A 352 -25.32 17.97 2.43
CA PRO A 352 -25.14 16.56 2.74
C PRO A 352 -25.19 16.33 4.24
N LEU A 353 -26.21 15.65 4.73
CA LEU A 353 -26.38 15.32 6.14
C LEU A 353 -26.65 13.81 6.29
N LEU A 354 -25.56 13.04 6.22
CA LEU A 354 -25.62 11.61 5.91
C LEU A 354 -25.90 10.76 7.13
N CYS A 355 -25.19 11.04 8.21
CA CYS A 355 -25.40 10.40 9.49
C CYS A 355 -25.63 11.46 10.56
N LYS A 356 -26.86 11.50 11.08
CA LYS A 356 -27.23 12.38 12.18
C LYS A 356 -26.38 12.00 13.39
N LEU A 357 -25.63 12.97 13.90
CA LEU A 357 -24.91 12.84 15.16
C LEU A 357 -25.92 12.58 16.29
N ASN A 358 -25.70 11.54 17.09
CA ASN A 358 -26.44 11.32 18.33
C ASN A 358 -25.82 12.19 19.43
N VAL A 359 -26.03 13.50 19.33
CA VAL A 359 -25.48 14.50 20.25
C VAL A 359 -26.25 14.48 21.58
N THR A 360 -25.51 14.38 22.68
CA THR A 360 -25.99 14.67 24.04
C THR A 360 -25.13 15.71 24.76
N GLU A 361 -24.01 16.12 24.17
CA GLU A 361 -22.99 17.00 24.76
C GLU A 361 -22.59 18.11 23.76
N LYS A 362 -21.56 18.91 24.09
CA LYS A 362 -20.98 19.86 23.11
C LYS A 362 -20.36 19.08 21.96
N CYS A 363 -20.62 19.51 20.74
CA CYS A 363 -20.05 18.92 19.52
C CYS A 363 -19.52 19.98 18.57
N THR A 364 -18.50 19.60 17.79
CA THR A 364 -17.82 20.47 16.82
C THR A 364 -17.98 19.91 15.43
N ILE A 365 -18.45 20.75 14.50
CA ILE A 365 -18.57 20.41 13.09
C ILE A 365 -17.72 21.37 12.27
N VAL A 366 -16.89 20.82 11.39
CA VAL A 366 -16.17 21.59 10.37
C VAL A 366 -16.86 21.34 9.04
N TYR A 367 -17.33 22.39 8.39
CA TYR A 367 -18.01 22.32 7.09
C TYR A 367 -17.18 23.08 6.07
N VAL A 368 -16.80 22.43 4.97
CA VAL A 368 -16.07 23.03 3.85
C VAL A 368 -16.93 23.02 2.59
N SER A 369 -17.11 24.16 1.94
CA SER A 369 -17.87 24.26 0.68
C SER A 369 -17.10 24.99 -0.40
N TYR A 370 -17.14 24.44 -1.62
CA TYR A 370 -16.67 25.10 -2.84
C TYR A 370 -17.84 25.52 -3.76
N ARG A 371 -19.07 25.53 -3.23
CA ARG A 371 -20.28 25.92 -3.97
C ARG A 371 -20.96 27.12 -3.28
N GLY A 372 -21.48 28.04 -4.07
CA GLY A 372 -22.44 29.04 -3.58
C GLY A 372 -23.75 28.39 -3.11
N PHE A 373 -24.15 28.71 -1.88
CA PHE A 373 -25.50 28.43 -1.38
C PHE A 373 -26.49 29.49 -1.89
N GLU A 374 -27.77 29.14 -1.90
CA GLU A 374 -28.86 30.07 -2.25
C GLU A 374 -29.67 30.50 -1.01
N VAL A 375 -29.73 29.65 0.02
CA VAL A 375 -30.55 29.85 1.24
C VAL A 375 -29.81 29.42 2.50
N VAL A 376 -29.93 30.22 3.57
CA VAL A 376 -29.22 30.12 4.87
C VAL A 376 -29.71 28.96 5.76
N GLU A 377 -30.99 28.62 5.65
CA GLU A 377 -31.84 27.92 6.66
C GLU A 377 -31.39 26.51 7.06
N ASN A 378 -30.31 25.98 6.47
CA ASN A 378 -29.94 24.57 6.55
C ASN A 378 -28.96 24.23 7.68
N PHE A 379 -28.27 25.21 8.27
CA PHE A 379 -27.31 24.96 9.34
C PHE A 379 -27.96 24.77 10.73
N GLU A 380 -29.23 25.14 10.91
CA GLU A 380 -29.95 24.94 12.17
C GLU A 380 -30.04 23.45 12.57
N HIS A 381 -30.04 22.55 11.60
CA HIS A 381 -30.04 21.10 11.83
C HIS A 381 -28.79 20.56 12.53
N PHE A 382 -27.72 21.34 12.59
CA PHE A 382 -26.50 21.01 13.34
C PHE A 382 -26.55 21.47 14.80
N LEU A 383 -27.51 22.31 15.21
CA LEU A 383 -27.63 22.75 16.60
C LEU A 383 -27.91 21.55 17.53
N PRO A 384 -27.26 21.46 18.70
CA PRO A 384 -26.49 22.51 19.38
C PRO A 384 -24.97 22.53 19.06
N CYS A 385 -24.49 21.89 17.99
CA CYS A 385 -23.06 21.89 17.66
C CYS A 385 -22.53 23.27 17.28
N LYS A 386 -21.27 23.52 17.65
CA LYS A 386 -20.46 24.62 17.13
C LYS A 386 -20.05 24.28 15.69
N VAL A 387 -20.62 24.99 14.72
CA VAL A 387 -20.26 24.85 13.30
C VAL A 387 -19.19 25.86 12.95
N HIS A 388 -18.06 25.39 12.43
CA HIS A 388 -17.04 26.19 11.74
C HIS A 388 -17.21 25.99 10.23
N PHE A 389 -17.47 27.06 9.49
CA PHE A 389 -17.79 27.03 8.08
C PHE A 389 -16.69 27.69 7.25
N PHE A 390 -16.05 26.91 6.38
CA PHE A 390 -14.96 27.33 5.50
C PHE A 390 -15.45 27.35 4.04
N SER A 391 -15.31 28.48 3.37
CA SER A 391 -15.67 28.63 1.96
C SER A 391 -14.87 29.76 1.32
N PRO A 392 -14.11 29.52 0.22
CA PRO A 392 -13.50 30.60 -0.54
C PRO A 392 -14.55 31.41 -1.34
N VAL A 393 -15.70 30.80 -1.65
CA VAL A 393 -16.79 31.42 -2.43
C VAL A 393 -17.38 32.63 -1.69
N GLU A 394 -17.39 33.79 -2.34
CA GLU A 394 -17.76 35.06 -1.70
C GLU A 394 -19.24 35.14 -1.30
N SER A 395 -20.16 34.61 -2.11
CA SER A 395 -21.60 34.66 -1.83
C SER A 395 -21.97 34.03 -0.48
N ASN A 396 -21.26 32.98 -0.08
CA ASN A 396 -21.48 32.28 1.18
C ASN A 396 -21.20 33.15 2.41
N LYS A 397 -20.30 34.15 2.30
CA LYS A 397 -19.95 35.06 3.42
C LYS A 397 -21.15 35.89 3.90
N ARG A 398 -22.15 36.11 3.05
CA ARG A 398 -23.39 36.85 3.36
C ARG A 398 -24.55 35.94 3.78
N LEU A 399 -24.39 34.63 3.60
CA LEU A 399 -25.45 33.62 3.74
C LEU A 399 -25.27 32.72 4.96
N VAL A 400 -24.30 33.00 5.83
CA VAL A 400 -24.10 32.24 7.07
C VAL A 400 -23.88 33.25 8.19
N SER A 401 -24.86 33.36 9.08
CA SER A 401 -24.89 34.33 10.19
C SER A 401 -24.10 33.87 11.44
N THR A 402 -23.25 32.85 11.31
CA THR A 402 -22.48 32.29 12.43
C THR A 402 -21.14 33.01 12.59
N GLU A 403 -20.65 33.11 13.84
CA GLU A 403 -19.39 33.79 14.15
C GLU A 403 -18.14 33.07 13.57
N ASN A 404 -18.28 31.80 13.17
CA ASN A 404 -17.18 30.95 12.71
C ASN A 404 -17.22 30.74 11.17
N VAL A 405 -17.35 31.83 10.40
CA VAL A 405 -17.31 31.81 8.93
C VAL A 405 -15.95 32.28 8.43
N TYR A 406 -15.26 31.43 7.66
CA TYR A 406 -13.90 31.66 7.21
C TYR A 406 -13.81 31.67 5.67
N PRO A 407 -13.15 32.68 5.07
CA PRO A 407 -13.14 32.91 3.62
C PRO A 407 -12.10 32.03 2.88
N TYR A 408 -11.93 30.78 3.29
CA TYR A 408 -10.84 29.90 2.84
C TYR A 408 -11.37 28.55 2.33
N GLY A 409 -10.66 27.96 1.37
CA GLY A 409 -10.75 26.53 1.05
C GLY A 409 -9.56 25.75 1.62
N ILE A 410 -9.59 24.42 1.48
CA ILE A 410 -8.43 23.56 1.74
C ILE A 410 -7.45 23.65 0.55
N SER A 411 -6.16 23.76 0.85
CA SER A 411 -5.06 23.64 -0.13
C SER A 411 -4.88 22.17 -0.53
N PRO A 412 -4.71 21.84 -1.82
CA PRO A 412 -4.35 20.49 -2.27
C PRO A 412 -2.89 20.12 -1.95
N TYR A 413 -2.15 21.00 -1.25
CA TYR A 413 -0.80 20.75 -0.78
C TYR A 413 -0.76 20.69 0.76
N PHE A 414 -0.14 19.64 1.30
CA PHE A 414 -0.03 19.41 2.74
C PHE A 414 0.66 20.55 3.51
N SER A 415 1.68 21.19 2.93
CA SER A 415 2.61 22.09 3.64
C SER A 415 2.63 23.54 3.12
N LYS A 416 1.77 23.93 2.18
CA LYS A 416 1.74 25.30 1.66
C LYS A 416 0.33 25.81 1.38
N ASN A 417 0.13 27.08 1.70
CA ASN A 417 -1.05 27.83 1.31
C ASN A 417 -0.92 28.23 -0.17
N PHE A 418 -2.05 28.30 -0.85
CA PHE A 418 -2.12 28.46 -2.30
C PHE A 418 -3.24 29.41 -2.69
N THR A 419 -3.04 30.15 -3.77
CA THR A 419 -4.02 31.10 -4.28
C THR A 419 -4.38 30.68 -5.70
N VAL A 420 -5.66 30.46 -5.95
CA VAL A 420 -6.19 30.08 -7.27
C VAL A 420 -6.99 31.26 -7.81
N PRO A 421 -6.83 31.66 -9.09
CA PRO A 421 -7.79 32.58 -9.69
C PRO A 421 -9.17 31.90 -9.71
N ASP A 422 -10.16 32.50 -9.04
CA ASP A 422 -11.56 32.19 -9.34
C ASP A 422 -11.80 32.58 -10.81
N GLY A 423 -12.75 31.94 -11.49
CA GLY A 423 -13.02 32.13 -12.93
C GLY A 423 -13.54 33.52 -13.32
N ASN A 424 -13.49 34.47 -12.38
CA ASN A 424 -13.83 35.86 -12.48
C ASN A 424 -12.68 36.66 -11.83
N ASP A 425 -11.84 37.31 -12.64
CA ASP A 425 -10.47 37.80 -12.30
C ASP A 425 -10.34 38.72 -11.05
N ASN A 426 -11.46 39.12 -10.44
CA ASN A 426 -11.50 40.11 -9.37
C ASN A 426 -11.35 39.56 -7.94
N ASN A 427 -11.59 38.26 -7.69
CA ASN A 427 -11.55 37.69 -6.33
C ASN A 427 -10.92 36.28 -6.30
N PRO A 428 -9.59 36.15 -6.13
CA PRO A 428 -8.94 34.85 -6.10
C PRO A 428 -9.30 34.05 -4.84
N TRP A 429 -9.43 32.73 -4.99
CA TRP A 429 -9.65 31.80 -3.89
C TRP A 429 -8.38 31.62 -3.07
N LEU A 430 -8.48 31.89 -1.76
CA LEU A 430 -7.43 31.61 -0.78
C LEU A 430 -7.61 30.19 -0.25
N LEU A 431 -6.61 29.33 -0.46
CA LEU A 431 -6.59 27.96 0.02
C LEU A 431 -5.52 27.81 1.09
N ILE A 432 -5.90 27.34 2.28
CA ILE A 432 -5.01 27.16 3.43
C ILE A 432 -4.79 25.69 3.75
N THR A 433 -3.71 25.34 4.46
CA THR A 433 -3.46 23.94 4.82
C THR A 433 -4.54 23.42 5.75
N LEU A 434 -4.72 22.09 5.76
CA LEU A 434 -5.66 21.46 6.68
C LEU A 434 -5.26 21.63 8.16
N SER A 435 -3.94 21.75 8.42
CA SER A 435 -3.40 22.12 9.73
C SER A 435 -3.86 23.52 10.14
N ASP A 436 -3.74 24.53 9.26
CA ASP A 436 -4.22 25.90 9.54
C ASP A 436 -5.73 25.92 9.86
N ILE A 437 -6.53 25.10 9.16
CA ILE A 437 -7.97 24.94 9.45
C ILE A 437 -8.19 24.42 10.87
N PHE A 438 -7.45 23.40 11.30
CA PHE A 438 -7.60 22.85 12.66
C PHE A 438 -7.05 23.78 13.75
N ASP A 439 -6.00 24.55 13.46
CA ASP A 439 -5.50 25.60 14.36
C ASP A 439 -6.50 26.77 14.50
N ILE A 440 -7.24 27.11 13.45
CA ILE A 440 -8.35 28.07 13.50
C ILE A 440 -9.56 27.52 14.29
N VAL A 441 -9.89 26.24 14.10
CA VAL A 441 -10.99 25.58 14.83
C VAL A 441 -10.66 25.47 16.32
N ASN A 442 -9.43 25.08 16.65
CA ASN A 442 -8.86 24.96 17.99
C ASN A 442 -9.70 24.10 18.96
N GLU A 443 -10.15 22.94 18.50
CA GLU A 443 -10.92 21.97 19.28
C GLU A 443 -10.20 20.62 19.34
N LEU A 444 -10.24 19.94 20.49
CA LEU A 444 -9.57 18.64 20.70
C LEU A 444 -10.19 17.50 19.89
N ARG A 445 -11.43 17.68 19.42
CA ARG A 445 -12.21 16.70 18.64
C ARG A 445 -13.07 17.45 17.62
N VAL A 446 -13.19 16.88 16.43
CA VAL A 446 -14.16 17.29 15.42
C VAL A 446 -15.11 16.10 15.22
N ASP A 447 -16.35 16.23 15.68
CA ASP A 447 -17.33 15.15 15.61
C ASP A 447 -17.75 14.85 14.18
N LYS A 448 -17.79 15.86 13.32
CA LYS A 448 -18.06 15.70 11.89
C LYS A 448 -17.29 16.70 11.03
N PHE A 449 -16.58 16.19 10.03
CA PHE A 449 -15.94 16.96 8.97
C PHE A 449 -16.74 16.77 7.68
N ILE A 450 -17.36 17.84 7.19
CA ILE A 450 -18.24 17.81 6.01
C ILE A 450 -17.55 18.52 4.86
N MET A 451 -17.50 17.90 3.68
CA MET A 451 -17.03 18.54 2.45
C MET A 451 -18.10 18.49 1.36
N ASP A 452 -18.44 19.65 0.81
CA ASP A 452 -19.23 19.78 -0.41
C ASP A 452 -18.33 20.16 -1.60
N LEU A 453 -17.84 19.14 -2.32
CA LEU A 453 -16.90 19.26 -3.44
C LEU A 453 -17.67 19.38 -4.77
N ASN A 454 -17.26 20.31 -5.63
CA ASN A 454 -18.02 20.76 -6.79
C ASN A 454 -17.35 20.43 -8.14
N GLY A 455 -16.50 19.41 -8.15
CA GLY A 455 -15.66 19.07 -9.28
C GLY A 455 -14.24 18.77 -8.83
N GLY A 456 -13.25 19.45 -9.43
CA GLY A 456 -11.83 19.14 -9.25
C GLY A 456 -11.28 19.32 -7.83
N GLU A 457 -12.07 19.82 -6.88
CA GLU A 457 -11.65 19.99 -5.49
C GLU A 457 -11.47 18.65 -4.76
N TRP A 458 -11.74 17.49 -5.40
CA TRP A 458 -11.34 16.18 -4.88
C TRP A 458 -9.81 15.98 -4.81
N ASP A 459 -8.99 16.84 -5.43
CA ASP A 459 -7.54 16.90 -5.22
C ASP A 459 -7.14 17.28 -3.77
N VAL A 460 -8.08 17.65 -2.87
CA VAL A 460 -7.81 17.81 -1.43
C VAL A 460 -7.82 16.48 -0.65
N LEU A 461 -8.36 15.40 -1.22
CA LEU A 461 -8.45 14.10 -0.55
C LEU A 461 -7.07 13.52 -0.12
N PRO A 462 -5.99 13.62 -0.93
CA PRO A 462 -4.63 13.32 -0.47
C PRO A 462 -4.24 14.04 0.82
N VAL A 463 -4.54 15.34 0.94
CA VAL A 463 -4.15 16.14 2.11
C VAL A 463 -4.87 15.69 3.38
N LEU A 464 -6.14 15.28 3.29
CA LEU A 464 -6.84 14.64 4.43
C LEU A 464 -6.14 13.34 4.87
N LEU A 465 -5.67 12.57 3.88
CA LEU A 465 -5.02 11.27 4.06
C LEU A 465 -3.54 11.38 4.48
N GLU A 466 -2.89 12.52 4.26
CA GLU A 466 -1.52 12.82 4.73
C GLU A 466 -1.53 13.44 6.13
N THR A 467 -2.51 14.29 6.45
CA THR A 467 -2.55 15.05 7.70
C THR A 467 -2.81 14.16 8.92
N VAL A 468 -1.79 14.01 9.77
CA VAL A 468 -1.86 13.21 11.01
C VAL A 468 -2.94 13.70 11.97
N GLN A 469 -3.11 15.01 12.12
CA GLN A 469 -4.12 15.61 13.00
C GLN A 469 -5.55 15.21 12.59
N PHE A 470 -5.86 15.19 11.29
CA PHE A 470 -7.17 14.78 10.77
C PHE A 470 -7.57 13.38 11.30
N LYS A 471 -6.67 12.41 11.17
CA LYS A 471 -6.87 11.02 11.60
C LYS A 471 -7.07 10.87 13.11
N ASN A 472 -6.53 11.81 13.88
CA ASN A 472 -6.51 11.75 15.35
C ASN A 472 -7.67 12.51 16.01
N ILE A 473 -8.31 13.46 15.33
CA ILE A 473 -9.38 14.29 15.92
C ILE A 473 -10.74 14.16 15.22
N VAL A 474 -10.79 13.73 13.95
CA VAL A 474 -12.03 13.67 13.16
C VAL A 474 -12.73 12.32 13.34
N LEU A 475 -13.94 12.35 13.90
CA LEU A 475 -14.78 11.16 14.10
C LEU A 475 -15.52 10.74 12.82
N ASP A 476 -16.46 11.56 12.33
CA ASP A 476 -17.20 11.28 11.10
C ASP A 476 -16.72 12.19 9.95
N VAL A 477 -16.68 11.66 8.73
CA VAL A 477 -16.34 12.40 7.50
C VAL A 477 -17.47 12.24 6.49
N ASP A 478 -18.19 13.32 6.17
CA ASP A 478 -19.30 13.32 5.21
C ASP A 478 -18.86 14.05 3.92
N LEU A 479 -18.83 13.34 2.80
CA LEU A 479 -18.37 13.86 1.51
C LEU A 479 -19.50 13.89 0.49
N ARG A 480 -19.84 15.07 -0.04
CA ARG A 480 -20.62 15.22 -1.28
C ARG A 480 -19.66 15.47 -2.42
N ILE A 481 -19.71 14.60 -3.44
CA ILE A 481 -18.77 14.58 -4.55
C ILE A 481 -19.56 14.65 -5.85
N ARG A 482 -19.17 15.59 -6.71
CA ARG A 482 -19.73 15.80 -8.04
C ARG A 482 -18.67 15.46 -9.09
N PHE A 483 -18.88 14.35 -9.79
CA PHE A 483 -18.05 13.88 -10.90
C PHE A 483 -18.36 14.65 -12.17
N TRP A 484 -17.35 15.06 -12.94
CA TRP A 484 -17.57 15.66 -14.25
C TRP A 484 -18.01 14.61 -15.29
N ILE A 485 -18.87 15.03 -16.21
CA ILE A 485 -19.20 14.22 -17.38
C ILE A 485 -17.99 14.25 -18.32
N GLY A 486 -17.37 13.09 -18.51
CA GLY A 486 -16.13 12.97 -19.29
C GLY A 486 -14.86 12.85 -18.43
N GLU A 487 -14.95 12.65 -17.11
CA GLU A 487 -13.78 12.29 -16.30
C GLU A 487 -13.05 11.07 -16.89
N ASP A 488 -11.72 11.20 -16.97
CA ASP A 488 -10.83 10.11 -17.33
C ASP A 488 -10.97 8.92 -16.37
N ASN A 489 -10.74 7.72 -16.90
CA ASN A 489 -10.68 6.48 -16.16
C ASN A 489 -9.75 6.53 -14.95
N GLU A 490 -8.64 7.27 -15.05
CA GLU A 490 -7.69 7.51 -13.96
C GLU A 490 -8.30 8.27 -12.78
N ASN A 491 -9.21 9.21 -13.02
CA ASN A 491 -9.82 10.01 -11.94
C ASN A 491 -10.80 9.18 -11.11
N TYR A 492 -11.67 8.38 -11.75
CA TYR A 492 -12.51 7.41 -11.03
C TYR A 492 -11.68 6.42 -10.21
N ARG A 493 -10.52 6.01 -10.74
CA ARG A 493 -9.57 5.11 -10.09
C ARG A 493 -8.87 5.77 -8.89
N ARG A 494 -8.41 7.03 -9.01
CA ARG A 494 -7.84 7.84 -7.92
C ARG A 494 -8.86 8.07 -6.79
N ILE A 495 -10.09 8.44 -7.12
CA ILE A 495 -11.16 8.65 -6.13
C ILE A 495 -11.47 7.35 -5.36
N LEU A 496 -11.56 6.21 -6.06
CA LEU A 496 -11.70 4.91 -5.39
C LEU A 496 -10.49 4.60 -4.50
N MET A 497 -9.27 4.91 -4.93
CA MET A 497 -8.06 4.71 -4.13
C MET A 497 -8.13 5.49 -2.81
N TYR A 498 -8.52 6.77 -2.84
CA TYR A 498 -8.63 7.58 -1.63
C TYR A 498 -9.66 7.00 -0.65
N PHE A 499 -10.80 6.49 -1.13
CA PHE A 499 -11.78 5.82 -0.27
C PHE A 499 -11.22 4.54 0.38
N LEU A 500 -10.46 3.74 -0.37
CA LEU A 500 -9.81 2.56 0.20
C LEU A 500 -8.64 2.93 1.12
N GLN A 501 -8.01 4.09 0.94
CA GLN A 501 -7.03 4.63 1.88
C GLN A 501 -7.68 5.10 3.19
N PHE A 502 -8.84 5.76 3.15
CA PHE A 502 -9.65 6.01 4.36
C PHE A 502 -9.94 4.69 5.11
N GLU A 503 -10.36 3.64 4.39
CA GLU A 503 -10.59 2.31 4.99
C GLU A 503 -9.34 1.73 5.65
N ASN A 504 -8.17 1.85 5.01
CA ASN A 504 -6.90 1.40 5.57
C ASN A 504 -6.41 2.24 6.77
N PHE A 505 -6.84 3.49 6.91
CA PHE A 505 -6.55 4.35 8.07
C PHE A 505 -7.52 4.16 9.25
N GLY A 506 -8.42 3.17 9.19
CA GLY A 506 -9.35 2.87 10.28
C GLY A 506 -10.68 3.62 10.19
N PHE A 507 -10.92 4.42 9.15
CA PHE A 507 -12.27 4.88 8.85
C PHE A 507 -13.10 3.74 8.26
N ARG A 508 -14.39 3.66 8.54
CA ARG A 508 -15.29 2.66 7.92
C ARG A 508 -16.45 3.36 7.27
N LYS A 509 -16.73 3.02 6.01
CA LYS A 509 -17.87 3.57 5.28
C LYS A 509 -19.16 3.29 6.06
N SER A 510 -19.89 4.33 6.42
CA SER A 510 -21.07 4.26 7.30
C SER A 510 -22.38 4.47 6.54
N TYR A 511 -22.36 5.35 5.53
CA TYR A 511 -23.47 5.59 4.61
C TYR A 511 -22.94 5.92 3.22
N SER A 512 -23.68 5.59 2.16
CA SER A 512 -23.38 6.06 0.81
C SER A 512 -24.59 5.94 -0.12
N LYS A 513 -24.82 6.99 -0.94
CA LYS A 513 -25.92 7.07 -1.90
C LYS A 513 -25.47 7.77 -3.18
N ILE A 514 -25.93 7.24 -4.32
CA ILE A 514 -25.89 7.94 -5.61
C ILE A 514 -27.14 8.80 -5.69
N VAL A 515 -26.98 10.12 -5.80
CA VAL A 515 -28.09 11.09 -5.89
C VAL A 515 -28.54 11.26 -7.34
N ASN A 516 -27.59 11.30 -8.27
CA ASN A 516 -27.84 11.36 -9.71
C ASN A 516 -26.59 10.86 -10.47
N VAL A 517 -26.61 10.95 -11.81
CA VAL A 517 -25.54 10.45 -12.71
C VAL A 517 -24.14 11.06 -12.50
N THR A 518 -24.05 12.21 -11.82
CA THR A 518 -22.80 12.91 -11.50
C THR A 518 -22.58 13.12 -10.00
N THR A 519 -23.57 12.91 -9.13
CA THR A 519 -23.47 13.24 -7.71
C THR A 519 -23.59 12.00 -6.83
N ALA A 520 -22.57 11.76 -6.01
CA ALA A 520 -22.64 10.80 -4.91
C ALA A 520 -22.45 11.51 -3.57
N ILE A 521 -22.93 10.87 -2.51
CA ILE A 521 -22.61 11.25 -1.14
C ILE A 521 -22.16 10.01 -0.38
N ILE A 522 -21.09 10.13 0.42
CA ILE A 522 -20.49 9.05 1.20
C ILE A 522 -20.07 9.55 2.58
N SER A 523 -20.37 8.77 3.61
CA SER A 523 -19.98 9.00 5.00
C SER A 523 -19.01 7.92 5.44
N PHE A 524 -18.02 8.31 6.23
CA PHE A 524 -17.06 7.44 6.87
C PHE A 524 -17.00 7.74 8.37
N ARG A 525 -16.77 6.73 9.21
CA ARG A 525 -16.60 6.87 10.65
C ARG A 525 -15.29 6.26 11.12
N ASN A 526 -14.50 7.03 11.86
CA ASN A 526 -13.21 6.63 12.41
C ASN A 526 -13.38 5.61 13.55
N THR A 527 -13.03 4.34 13.31
CA THR A 527 -13.10 3.27 14.33
C THR A 527 -12.14 3.46 15.48
N LEU A 528 -11.10 4.28 15.33
CA LEU A 528 -10.07 4.49 16.34
C LEU A 528 -10.47 5.58 17.37
N LEU A 529 -11.51 6.36 17.07
CA LEU A 529 -12.06 7.44 17.92
C LEU A 529 -13.52 7.21 18.35
N ALA A 530 -14.14 6.14 17.85
CA ALA A 530 -15.55 5.78 18.04
C ALA A 530 -15.75 4.79 19.21
#